data_AF-A0A958E5A6-F1
#
_entry.id   AF-A0A958E5A6-F1
#
_cell.length_a   1.000
_cell.length_b   1.000
_cell.length_c   1.000
_cell.angle_alpha   90.00
_cell.angle_beta   90.00
_cell.angle_gamma   90.00
#
_symmetry.space_group_name_H-M   'P 1'
#
loop_
_entity.id
_entity.type
_entity.pdbx_description
1 polymer ?
#
loop_
_entity_poly.entity_id
_entity_poly.type
_entity_poly.pdbx_seq_one_letter_code
_entity_poly.pdbx_strand_id
1 'polypeptide(L)'
;MKIRVATRDSPLAVQQTRQLLEEFKSLSDIDFELVPLKTKGDLNIQDRFEKIGGKGLFTKELDQALIEKRADIAVHSLKDIPSELPQEIAVVGIGKEENQQDVWISYQ
;
A
#
# COMPACT_ATOMS: atom_id res chain seq x y z
N MET A 1 9.07 3.61 21.03
CA MET A 1 9.40 2.65 19.94
C MET A 1 8.51 3.01 18.77
N LYS A 2 9.02 3.14 17.55
CA LYS A 2 8.20 3.53 16.38
C LYS A 2 7.88 2.31 15.53
N ILE A 3 6.65 2.22 15.03
CA ILE A 3 6.26 1.24 14.02
C ILE A 3 6.55 1.82 12.64
N ARG A 4 7.35 1.14 11.84
CA ARG A 4 7.70 1.52 10.46
C ARG A 4 6.63 1.01 9.51
N VAL A 5 6.03 1.93 8.77
CA VAL A 5 4.85 1.69 7.94
C VAL A 5 5.24 1.84 6.47
N ALA A 6 5.33 0.72 5.79
CA ALA A 6 5.64 0.68 4.37
C ALA A 6 4.42 1.15 3.55
N THR A 7 4.63 2.04 2.59
CA THR A 7 3.60 2.50 1.64
C THR A 7 4.24 2.76 0.28
N ARG A 8 3.45 2.71 -0.80
CA ARG A 8 3.89 3.28 -2.09
C ARG A 8 4.15 4.77 -1.93
N ASP A 9 5.08 5.31 -2.70
CA ASP A 9 5.45 6.73 -2.70
C ASP A 9 4.49 7.62 -3.51
N SER A 10 3.45 7.04 -4.10
CA SER A 10 2.42 7.79 -4.81
C SER A 10 1.62 8.71 -3.86
N PRO A 11 1.16 9.89 -4.34
CA PRO A 11 0.44 10.84 -3.48
C PRO A 11 -0.79 10.23 -2.78
N LEU A 12 -1.55 9.40 -3.49
CA LEU A 12 -2.73 8.73 -2.94
C LEU A 12 -2.37 7.71 -1.86
N ALA A 13 -1.35 6.87 -2.08
CA ALA A 13 -0.97 5.84 -1.13
C ALA A 13 -0.43 6.44 0.18
N VAL A 14 0.41 7.48 0.07
CA VAL A 14 0.88 8.22 1.24
C VAL A 14 -0.28 8.86 2.01
N GLN A 15 -1.26 9.42 1.30
CA GLN A 15 -2.42 10.03 1.93
C GLN A 15 -3.32 9.00 2.64
N GLN A 16 -3.63 7.87 1.99
CA GLN A 16 -4.38 6.77 2.59
C GLN A 16 -3.69 6.23 3.85
N THR A 17 -2.37 6.06 3.78
CA THR A 17 -1.56 5.63 4.93
C THR A 17 -1.66 6.63 6.07
N ARG A 18 -1.49 7.93 5.79
CA ARG A 18 -1.61 8.97 6.84
C ARG A 18 -2.99 8.98 7.48
N GLN A 19 -4.07 8.89 6.69
CA GLN A 19 -5.44 8.87 7.21
C GLN A 19 -5.63 7.70 8.19
N LEU A 20 -5.21 6.50 7.81
CA LEU A 20 -5.27 5.32 8.68
C LEU A 20 -4.46 5.53 9.98
N LEU A 21 -3.26 6.08 9.88
CA LEU A 21 -2.40 6.30 11.07
C LEU A 21 -2.95 7.37 12.02
N GLU A 22 -3.63 8.39 11.52
CA GLU A 22 -4.32 9.38 12.38
C GLU A 22 -5.47 8.72 13.17
N GLU A 23 -6.19 7.78 12.57
CA GLU A 23 -7.19 6.98 13.30
C GLU A 23 -6.54 6.16 14.42
N PHE A 24 -5.40 5.50 14.16
CA PHE A 24 -4.67 4.73 15.18
C PHE A 24 -4.11 5.58 16.32
N LYS A 25 -3.63 6.80 16.03
CA LYS A 25 -3.16 7.73 17.06
C LYS A 25 -4.27 8.14 18.04
N SER A 26 -5.52 8.17 17.59
CA SER A 26 -6.66 8.45 18.48
C SER A 26 -6.97 7.31 19.45
N LEU A 27 -6.47 6.10 19.16
CA LEU A 27 -6.73 4.87 19.92
C LEU A 27 -5.54 4.40 20.75
N SER A 28 -4.33 4.91 20.50
CA SER A 28 -3.11 4.47 21.15
C SER A 28 -1.98 5.50 21.06
N ASP A 29 -1.06 5.50 22.03
CA ASP A 29 0.17 6.32 22.02
C ASP A 29 1.29 5.74 21.14
N ILE A 30 0.93 5.04 20.06
CA ILE A 30 1.91 4.43 19.16
C ILE A 30 2.44 5.49 18.18
N ASP A 31 3.77 5.63 18.14
CA ASP A 31 4.44 6.42 17.12
C ASP A 31 4.61 5.61 15.83
N PHE A 32 4.38 6.27 14.69
CA PHE A 32 4.55 5.69 13.37
C PHE A 32 5.60 6.44 12.54
N GLU A 33 6.34 5.71 11.73
CA GLU A 33 7.31 6.24 10.77
C GLU A 33 6.95 5.72 9.37
N LEU A 34 6.67 6.61 8.42
CA LEU A 34 6.40 6.19 7.04
C LEU A 34 7.72 5.81 6.35
N VAL A 35 7.69 4.65 5.69
CA VAL A 35 8.75 4.15 4.81
C VAL A 35 8.18 4.12 3.38
N PRO A 36 8.20 5.26 2.66
CA PRO A 36 7.71 5.30 1.28
C PRO A 36 8.67 4.55 0.35
N LEU A 37 8.12 3.67 -0.49
CA LEU A 37 8.85 2.85 -1.43
C LEU A 37 8.34 3.09 -2.86
N LYS A 38 9.27 3.15 -3.82
CA LYS A 38 8.96 3.10 -5.25
C LYS A 38 8.74 1.66 -5.66
N THR A 39 7.62 1.37 -6.31
CA THR A 39 7.37 0.04 -6.90
C THR A 39 7.76 0.03 -8.38
N LYS A 40 8.01 -1.15 -8.95
CA LYS A 40 8.22 -1.27 -10.41
C LYS A 40 7.02 -0.79 -11.21
N GLY A 41 5.81 -0.93 -10.67
CA GLY A 41 4.59 -0.39 -11.26
C GLY A 41 4.57 1.14 -11.33
N ASP A 42 5.25 1.84 -10.41
CA ASP A 42 5.37 3.31 -10.43
C ASP A 42 6.41 3.80 -11.46
N LEU A 43 7.41 2.97 -11.78
CA LEU A 43 8.49 3.31 -12.71
C LEU A 43 8.13 3.07 -14.18
N ASN A 44 7.24 2.11 -14.47
CA ASN A 44 6.96 1.62 -15.83
C ASN A 44 5.56 2.02 -16.34
N ILE A 45 5.18 3.30 -16.22
CA ILE A 45 3.88 3.82 -16.68
C ILE A 45 3.66 3.64 -18.20
N GLN A 46 4.73 3.52 -18.99
CA GLN A 46 4.65 3.46 -20.46
C GLN A 46 4.43 2.05 -21.04
N ASP A 47 4.76 1.00 -20.30
CA ASP A 47 4.56 -0.37 -20.77
C ASP A 47 3.18 -0.87 -20.33
N ARG A 48 2.32 -1.15 -21.30
CA ARG A 48 0.94 -1.63 -21.08
C ARG A 48 0.89 -2.69 -19.98
N PHE A 49 0.00 -2.51 -19.01
CA PHE A 49 -0.29 -3.47 -17.92
C PHE A 49 -0.34 -4.93 -18.39
N GLU A 50 -0.90 -5.17 -19.58
CA GLU A 50 -1.00 -6.48 -20.24
C GLU A 50 0.35 -7.15 -20.55
N LYS A 51 1.40 -6.37 -20.85
CA LYS A 51 2.75 -6.87 -21.14
C LYS A 51 3.56 -7.15 -19.89
N ILE A 52 3.30 -6.43 -18.81
CA ILE A 52 4.05 -6.56 -17.55
C ILE A 52 3.61 -7.79 -16.75
N GLY A 53 2.43 -8.36 -17.06
CA GLY A 53 1.99 -9.70 -16.68
C GLY A 53 2.55 -10.15 -15.33
N GLY A 54 1.98 -9.69 -14.21
CA GLY A 54 2.57 -10.04 -12.93
C GLY A 54 1.67 -9.81 -11.75
N LYS A 55 1.17 -10.90 -11.15
CA LYS A 55 0.73 -10.94 -9.75
C LYS A 55 1.74 -10.15 -8.90
N GLY A 56 1.27 -9.18 -8.10
CA GLY A 56 2.11 -8.45 -7.13
C GLY A 56 2.96 -7.30 -7.68
N LEU A 57 2.63 -6.73 -8.85
CA LEU A 57 3.36 -5.58 -9.44
C LEU A 57 3.50 -4.37 -8.49
N PHE A 58 2.53 -4.18 -7.59
CA PHE A 58 2.50 -3.08 -6.62
C PHE A 58 2.76 -3.52 -5.18
N THR A 59 2.89 -4.83 -4.91
CA THR A 59 3.09 -5.35 -3.55
C THR A 59 4.51 -5.84 -3.31
N LYS A 60 5.21 -6.29 -4.36
CA LYS A 60 6.52 -6.95 -4.21
C LYS A 60 7.53 -6.16 -3.39
N GLU A 61 7.69 -4.86 -3.64
CA GLU A 61 8.66 -4.04 -2.89
C GLU A 61 8.26 -3.82 -1.43
N LEU A 62 6.95 -3.79 -1.16
CA LEU A 62 6.37 -3.65 0.18
C LEU A 62 6.48 -4.98 0.95
N ASP A 63 6.14 -6.09 0.30
CA ASP A 63 6.31 -7.45 0.81
C ASP A 63 7.78 -7.70 1.20
N GLN A 64 8.71 -7.34 0.31
CA GLN A 64 10.14 -7.46 0.57
C GLN A 64 10.58 -6.61 1.77
N ALA A 65 10.00 -5.42 1.96
CA ALA A 65 10.31 -4.58 3.11
C ALA A 65 9.87 -5.19 4.44
N LEU A 66 8.75 -5.92 4.45
CA LEU A 66 8.28 -6.68 5.61
C LEU A 66 9.21 -7.87 5.89
N ILE A 67 9.50 -8.68 4.86
CA ILE A 67 10.33 -9.89 4.98
C ILE A 67 11.75 -9.53 5.44
N GLU A 68 12.34 -8.46 4.92
CA GLU A 68 13.67 -7.97 5.31
C GLU A 68 13.67 -7.16 6.61
N LYS A 69 12.51 -7.02 7.27
CA LYS A 69 12.35 -6.23 8.50
C LYS A 69 12.81 -4.77 8.34
N ARG A 70 12.70 -4.21 7.13
CA ARG A 70 12.86 -2.77 6.86
C ARG A 70 11.61 -1.99 7.25
N ALA A 71 10.45 -2.65 7.27
CA ALA A 71 9.21 -2.14 7.81
C ALA A 71 8.56 -3.19 8.74
N ASP A 72 7.60 -2.74 9.54
CA ASP A 72 6.90 -3.58 10.52
C ASP A 72 5.47 -3.90 10.04
N ILE A 73 4.83 -2.96 9.33
CA ILE A 73 3.54 -3.16 8.65
C ILE A 73 3.55 -2.50 7.27
N ALA A 74 2.64 -2.89 6.37
CA ALA A 74 2.45 -2.26 5.07
C ALA A 74 0.98 -1.86 4.88
N VAL A 75 0.73 -0.73 4.23
CA VAL A 75 -0.62 -0.23 3.91
C VAL A 75 -0.81 -0.21 2.39
N HIS A 76 -1.94 -0.76 1.95
CA HIS A 76 -2.29 -0.92 0.54
C HIS A 76 -3.75 -0.57 0.28
N SER A 77 -4.04 -0.18 -0.96
CA SER A 77 -5.40 -0.32 -1.48
C SER A 77 -5.71 -1.81 -1.65
N LEU A 78 -6.83 -2.26 -1.08
CA LEU A 78 -7.17 -3.69 -1.04
C LEU A 78 -7.20 -4.35 -2.43
N LYS A 79 -7.63 -3.61 -3.46
CA LYS A 79 -7.66 -4.05 -4.86
C LYS A 79 -6.29 -4.38 -5.45
N ASP A 80 -5.21 -3.86 -4.87
CA ASP A 80 -3.84 -4.07 -5.34
C ASP A 80 -3.19 -5.30 -4.69
N ILE A 81 -3.82 -5.90 -3.67
CA ILE A 81 -3.31 -7.08 -2.96
C ILE A 81 -3.58 -8.34 -3.80
N PRO A 82 -2.57 -9.20 -4.08
CA PRO A 82 -2.78 -10.44 -4.82
C PRO A 82 -3.63 -11.44 -4.03
N SER A 83 -4.35 -12.31 -4.74
CA SER A 83 -5.16 -13.37 -4.12
C SER A 83 -4.34 -14.42 -3.36
N GLU A 84 -3.06 -14.55 -3.71
CA GLU A 84 -2.09 -15.42 -3.06
C GLU A 84 -1.01 -14.54 -2.42
N LEU A 85 -0.85 -14.67 -1.10
CA LEU A 85 0.17 -13.96 -0.33
C LEU A 85 1.37 -14.88 -0.06
N PRO A 86 2.59 -14.32 0.10
CA PRO A 86 3.72 -15.05 0.66
C PRO A 86 3.37 -15.62 2.04
N GLN A 87 3.94 -16.77 2.40
CA GLN A 87 3.64 -17.46 3.66
C GLN A 87 4.04 -16.63 4.90
N GLU A 88 5.00 -15.72 4.73
CA GLU A 88 5.53 -14.83 5.74
C GLU A 88 4.62 -13.63 6.04
N ILE A 89 3.62 -13.37 5.18
CA ILE A 89 2.81 -12.16 5.21
C ILE A 89 1.34 -12.53 5.37
N ALA A 90 0.64 -11.79 6.22
CA ALA A 90 -0.80 -11.91 6.39
C ALA A 90 -1.46 -10.53 6.39
N VAL A 91 -2.69 -10.48 5.89
CA VAL A 91 -3.56 -9.31 6.09
C VAL A 91 -4.06 -9.34 7.52
N VAL A 92 -3.61 -8.37 8.32
CA VAL A 92 -3.93 -8.28 9.76
C VAL A 92 -5.10 -7.34 10.06
N GLY A 93 -5.56 -6.58 9.06
CA GLY A 93 -6.66 -5.65 9.19
C GLY A 93 -7.08 -5.07 7.85
N ILE A 94 -8.34 -4.66 7.78
CA ILE A 94 -8.94 -3.96 6.64
C ILE A 94 -9.57 -2.68 7.21
N GLY A 95 -9.24 -1.53 6.62
CA GLY A 95 -9.81 -0.25 7.02
C GLY A 95 -11.31 -0.15 6.72
N LYS A 96 -11.93 0.95 7.12
CA LYS A 96 -13.32 1.22 6.78
C LYS A 96 -13.51 1.30 5.26
N GLU A 97 -14.62 0.79 4.76
CA GLU A 97 -14.96 0.92 3.34
C GLU A 97 -15.19 2.38 2.94
N GLU A 98 -14.59 2.75 1.80
CA GLU A 98 -14.80 4.02 1.10
C GLU A 98 -15.78 3.81 -0.07
N ASN A 99 -16.11 4.89 -0.79
CA ASN A 99 -16.94 4.78 -2.00
C ASN A 99 -16.26 3.86 -3.06
N GLN A 100 -16.96 2.80 -3.44
CA GLN A 100 -16.50 1.78 -4.39
C GLN A 100 -16.92 2.06 -5.85
N GLN A 101 -17.63 3.17 -6.10
CA GLN A 101 -18.14 3.51 -7.42
C GLN A 101 -17.05 4.09 -8.33
N ASP A 102 -17.05 3.68 -9.59
CA ASP A 102 -16.28 4.35 -10.63
C ASP A 102 -16.83 5.76 -10.89
N VAL A 103 -15.95 6.66 -11.31
CA VAL A 103 -16.29 8.06 -11.61
C VAL A 103 -16.06 8.34 -13.09
N TRP A 104 -17.05 8.94 -13.74
CA TRP A 104 -16.89 9.48 -15.09
C TRP A 104 -16.12 10.80 -15.05
N ILE A 105 -14.98 10.85 -15.77
CA ILE A 105 -14.14 12.05 -15.88
C ILE A 105 -14.09 12.45 -17.36
N SER A 106 -14.56 13.66 -17.68
CA SER A 106 -14.50 14.23 -19.03
C SER A 106 -14.11 15.69 -18.96
N TYR A 107 -13.21 16.11 -19.83
CA TYR A 107 -13.05 17.52 -20.17
C TYR A 107 -14.25 17.87 -21.07
N GLN A 108 -15.07 18.85 -20.69
CA GLN A 108 -16.01 19.45 -21.64
C GLN A 108 -15.25 20.31 -22.64
#